data_AF-A0A2E4LNN0-F1
#
_entry.id   AF-A0A2E4LNN0-F1
#
_cell.length_a   1.000
_cell.length_b   1.000
_cell.length_c   1.000
_cell.angle_alpha   90.00
_cell.angle_beta   90.00
_cell.angle_gamma   90.00
#
_symmetry.space_group_name_H-M   'P 1'
#
loop_
_entity.id
_entity.type
_entity.pdbx_description
1 polymer ?
#
loop_
_entity_poly.entity_id
_entity_poly.type
_entity_poly.pdbx_seq_one_letter_code
_entity_poly.pdbx_strand_id
1 'polypeptide(L)'
;MIISGEGISLLPVSALERLVAALTSKGFAIQAMALVRSPLDYAHSIAQQLIRGGQYLEVVGLGDLRQPTTMPRLTIPDGCREISKLLTVFGETIRFTPFYDACQHPMGPVAYLLEELCGCQSTRDYTFKQTQESKSNLWVRYQNQLNARWPRFDRKKRLNLDYIQLPDHYMSSGKFRLTRSEILLLQSQIDSSNLNMSGLLGNQFVMAQADVAEELTSQDLLDLITSLAKINS
;
A
#
# COMPACT_ATOMS: atom_id res chain seq x y z
N MET A 1 -3.47 -25.32 6.04
CA MET A 1 -2.25 -24.48 6.11
C MET A 1 -2.49 -23.25 5.26
N ILE A 2 -2.20 -22.05 5.76
CA ILE A 2 -2.33 -20.80 5.01
C ILE A 2 -0.93 -20.26 4.77
N ILE A 3 -0.61 -19.93 3.52
CA ILE A 3 0.60 -19.20 3.16
C ILE A 3 0.13 -17.86 2.60
N SER A 4 0.46 -16.76 3.27
CA SER A 4 0.01 -15.41 2.92
C SER A 4 1.17 -14.42 2.99
N GLY A 5 1.16 -13.43 2.09
CA GLY A 5 2.11 -12.33 2.09
C GLY A 5 2.29 -11.71 0.71
N GLU A 6 2.54 -10.40 0.67
CA GLU A 6 2.84 -9.66 -0.58
C GLU A 6 4.04 -10.26 -1.32
N GLY A 7 4.99 -10.88 -0.61
CA GLY A 7 6.15 -11.54 -1.22
C GLY A 7 5.80 -12.67 -2.18
N ILE A 8 4.64 -13.32 -2.04
CA ILE A 8 4.22 -14.43 -2.91
C ILE A 8 3.93 -13.90 -4.31
N SER A 9 3.21 -12.80 -4.44
CA SER A 9 2.90 -12.20 -5.74
C SER A 9 4.14 -11.60 -6.43
N LEU A 10 5.20 -11.33 -5.67
CA LEU A 10 6.48 -10.87 -6.18
C LEU A 10 7.39 -12.00 -6.71
N LEU A 11 7.10 -13.26 -6.38
CA LEU A 11 7.85 -14.38 -6.91
C LEU A 11 7.78 -14.44 -8.45
N PRO A 12 8.85 -14.90 -9.12
CA PRO A 12 8.79 -15.27 -10.54
C PRO A 12 7.79 -16.41 -10.78
N VAL A 13 7.19 -16.45 -11.97
CA VAL A 13 6.24 -17.51 -12.39
C VAL A 13 6.80 -18.90 -12.12
N SER A 14 8.05 -19.16 -12.55
CA SER A 14 8.70 -20.46 -12.35
C SER A 14 8.89 -20.84 -10.88
N ALA A 15 9.02 -19.87 -9.97
CA ALA A 15 9.13 -20.14 -8.55
C ALA A 15 7.77 -20.51 -7.94
N LEU A 16 6.70 -19.84 -8.39
CA LEU A 16 5.34 -20.16 -7.99
C LEU A 16 4.91 -21.54 -8.51
N GLU A 17 5.21 -21.87 -9.76
CA GLU A 17 4.94 -23.19 -10.33
C GLU A 17 5.65 -24.31 -9.56
N ARG A 18 6.93 -24.11 -9.21
CA ARG A 18 7.66 -25.07 -8.36
C ARG A 18 7.04 -25.21 -6.98
N LEU A 19 6.59 -24.12 -6.36
CA LEU A 19 5.91 -24.15 -5.07
C LEU A 19 4.60 -24.95 -5.16
N VAL A 20 3.78 -24.67 -6.17
CA VAL A 20 2.54 -25.39 -6.47
C VAL A 20 2.81 -26.89 -6.65
N ALA A 21 3.76 -27.24 -7.52
CA ALA A 21 4.12 -28.63 -7.78
C ALA A 21 4.59 -29.36 -6.51
N ALA A 22 5.43 -28.71 -5.69
CA ALA A 22 5.95 -29.30 -4.45
C ALA A 22 4.87 -29.51 -3.37
N LEU A 23 3.83 -28.68 -3.34
CA LEU A 23 2.70 -28.85 -2.43
C LEU A 23 1.76 -29.96 -2.94
N THR A 24 1.42 -29.94 -4.23
CA THR A 24 0.55 -30.94 -4.84
C THR A 24 1.19 -32.33 -4.82
N SER A 25 2.51 -32.46 -5.01
CA SER A 25 3.21 -33.75 -4.90
C SER A 25 3.15 -34.36 -3.51
N LYS A 26 2.83 -33.58 -2.48
CA LYS A 26 2.60 -34.03 -1.10
C LYS A 26 1.13 -34.30 -0.79
N GLY A 27 0.26 -34.26 -1.81
CA GLY A 27 -1.17 -34.51 -1.68
C GLY A 27 -1.99 -33.31 -1.20
N PHE A 28 -1.42 -32.09 -1.18
CA PHE A 28 -2.19 -30.90 -0.82
C PHE A 28 -3.02 -30.39 -2.02
N ALA A 29 -4.31 -30.17 -1.79
CA ALA A 29 -5.14 -29.35 -2.66
C ALA A 29 -4.81 -27.86 -2.41
N ILE A 30 -4.68 -27.09 -3.49
CA ILE A 30 -4.31 -25.67 -3.42
C ILE A 30 -5.49 -24.83 -3.87
N GLN A 31 -5.85 -23.85 -3.05
CA GLN A 31 -6.80 -22.80 -3.39
C GLN A 31 -6.07 -21.46 -3.29
N ALA A 32 -6.05 -20.72 -4.39
CA ALA A 32 -5.41 -19.41 -4.47
C ALA A 32 -6.47 -18.30 -4.34
N MET A 33 -6.14 -17.26 -3.60
CA MET A 33 -6.96 -16.07 -3.47
C MET A 33 -6.07 -14.83 -3.41
N ALA A 34 -6.49 -13.76 -4.06
CA ALA A 34 -5.81 -12.47 -4.02
C ALA A 34 -6.81 -11.34 -3.78
N LEU A 35 -6.55 -10.55 -2.73
CA LEU A 35 -7.25 -9.30 -2.52
C LEU A 35 -6.56 -8.20 -3.32
N VAL A 36 -7.31 -7.53 -4.19
CA VAL A 36 -6.77 -6.56 -5.14
C VAL A 36 -7.24 -5.17 -4.76
N ARG A 37 -6.30 -4.26 -4.53
CA ARG A 37 -6.61 -2.83 -4.32
C ARG A 37 -6.88 -2.18 -5.67
N SER A 38 -7.78 -1.21 -5.69
CA SER A 38 -7.92 -0.32 -6.84
C SER A 38 -6.60 0.44 -7.09
N PRO A 39 -6.33 0.88 -8.32
CA PRO A 39 -5.12 1.63 -8.63
C PRO A 39 -4.91 2.86 -7.72
N LEU A 40 -5.96 3.59 -7.38
CA LEU A 40 -5.87 4.74 -6.46
C LEU A 40 -5.55 4.30 -5.02
N ASP A 41 -6.25 3.30 -4.47
CA ASP A 41 -5.95 2.79 -3.12
C ASP A 41 -4.54 2.21 -3.03
N TYR A 42 -4.08 1.58 -4.11
CA TYR A 42 -2.72 1.10 -4.21
C TYR A 42 -1.72 2.27 -4.24
N ALA A 43 -2.00 3.35 -4.98
CA ALA A 43 -1.17 4.56 -5.01
C ALA A 43 -0.96 5.17 -3.62
N HIS A 44 -2.04 5.28 -2.82
CA HIS A 44 -1.92 5.72 -1.42
C HIS A 44 -1.00 4.83 -0.60
N SER A 45 -1.20 3.51 -0.71
CA SER A 45 -0.45 2.51 0.06
C SER A 45 1.04 2.49 -0.30
N ILE A 46 1.36 2.45 -1.60
CA ILE A 46 2.74 2.33 -2.06
C ILE A 46 3.51 3.64 -1.84
N ALA A 47 2.87 4.80 -1.99
CA ALA A 47 3.50 6.08 -1.64
C ALA A 47 3.95 6.10 -0.18
N GLN A 48 3.07 5.68 0.75
CA GLN A 48 3.42 5.55 2.16
C GLN A 48 4.56 4.54 2.38
N GLN A 49 4.50 3.36 1.75
CA GLN A 49 5.54 2.33 1.89
C GLN A 49 6.91 2.81 1.40
N LEU A 50 6.98 3.48 0.25
CA LEU A 50 8.21 4.04 -0.31
C LEU A 50 8.80 5.12 0.60
N ILE A 51 7.94 6.02 1.11
CA ILE A 51 8.37 7.08 2.04
C ILE A 51 8.87 6.49 3.36
N ARG A 52 8.18 5.49 3.92
CA ARG A 52 8.65 4.74 5.10
C ARG A 52 9.97 4.01 4.82
N GLY A 53 10.17 3.57 3.59
CA GLY A 53 11.42 2.99 3.10
C GLY A 53 12.56 3.99 2.95
N GLY A 54 12.30 5.29 3.15
CA GLY A 54 13.29 6.36 3.07
C GLY A 54 13.47 6.94 1.67
N GLN A 55 12.52 6.70 0.76
CA GLN A 55 12.50 7.31 -0.56
C GLN A 55 11.76 8.65 -0.55
N TYR A 56 12.28 9.62 -1.29
CA TYR A 56 11.59 10.89 -1.53
C TYR A 56 10.68 10.78 -2.76
N LEU A 57 9.44 11.26 -2.63
CA LEU A 57 8.44 11.34 -3.69
C LEU A 57 8.09 12.80 -3.96
N GLU A 58 8.39 13.32 -5.14
CA GLU A 58 8.10 14.72 -5.52
C GLU A 58 6.60 15.00 -5.62
N VAL A 59 5.81 13.97 -5.91
CA VAL A 59 4.36 14.05 -5.99
C VAL A 59 3.69 14.20 -4.62
N VAL A 60 4.42 14.03 -3.51
CA VAL A 60 3.88 14.20 -2.16
C VAL A 60 4.38 15.50 -1.54
N GLY A 61 3.47 16.46 -1.38
CA GLY A 61 3.73 17.79 -0.83
C GLY A 61 3.73 17.85 0.70
N LEU A 62 4.07 19.03 1.23
CA LEU A 62 4.01 19.37 2.66
C LEU A 62 3.27 20.71 2.84
N GLY A 63 1.98 20.73 2.48
CA GLY A 63 1.16 21.93 2.51
C GLY A 63 1.82 23.09 1.74
N ASP A 64 1.73 24.30 2.30
CA ASP A 64 2.29 25.50 1.67
C ASP A 64 3.82 25.52 1.61
N LEU A 65 4.52 24.74 2.45
CA LEU A 65 5.99 24.71 2.46
C LEU A 65 6.57 24.04 1.23
N ARG A 66 5.84 23.10 0.63
CA ARG A 66 6.29 22.42 -0.58
C ARG A 66 5.12 21.88 -1.38
N GLN A 67 4.89 22.52 -2.52
CA GLN A 67 3.90 22.07 -3.49
C GLN A 67 4.33 20.75 -4.14
N PRO A 68 3.39 19.84 -4.39
CA PRO A 68 3.67 18.59 -5.10
C PRO A 68 3.98 18.87 -6.58
N THR A 69 4.85 18.04 -7.18
CA THR A 69 5.20 18.15 -8.60
C THR A 69 5.16 16.78 -9.29
N THR A 70 5.09 16.79 -10.63
CA THR A 70 5.11 15.55 -11.41
C THR A 70 6.41 14.78 -11.18
N MET A 71 6.31 13.45 -11.14
CA MET A 71 7.45 12.55 -11.02
C MET A 71 7.71 11.83 -12.35
N PRO A 72 8.64 12.31 -13.20
CA PRO A 72 8.86 11.71 -14.52
C PRO A 72 9.50 10.31 -14.49
N ARG A 73 10.09 9.91 -13.35
CA ARG A 73 10.91 8.68 -13.25
C ARG A 73 10.28 7.56 -12.42
N LEU A 74 9.18 7.80 -11.73
CA LEU A 74 8.54 6.80 -10.89
C LEU A 74 7.10 6.59 -11.34
N THR A 75 6.87 5.45 -11.99
CA THR A 75 5.53 4.92 -12.22
C THR A 75 5.10 4.21 -10.95
N ILE A 76 4.05 4.71 -10.29
CA ILE A 76 3.40 4.01 -9.18
C ILE A 76 2.97 2.62 -9.69
N PRO A 77 3.45 1.51 -9.12
CA PRO A 77 2.99 0.19 -9.55
C PRO A 77 1.47 0.09 -9.39
N ASP A 78 0.79 -0.62 -10.27
CA ASP A 78 -0.67 -0.78 -10.23
C ASP A 78 -1.11 -2.23 -9.95
N GLY A 79 -0.15 -3.13 -9.75
CA GLY A 79 -0.39 -4.53 -9.47
C GLY A 79 -0.81 -5.37 -10.69
N CYS A 80 -1.03 -4.77 -11.86
CA CYS A 80 -1.49 -5.50 -13.06
C CYS A 80 -0.49 -6.60 -13.45
N ARG A 81 0.81 -6.31 -13.38
CA ARG A 81 1.87 -7.29 -13.67
C ARG A 81 1.81 -8.48 -12.73
N GLU A 82 1.65 -8.24 -11.43
CA GLU A 82 1.55 -9.29 -10.42
C GLU A 82 0.29 -10.14 -10.62
N ILE A 83 -0.85 -9.51 -10.96
CA ILE A 83 -2.10 -10.20 -11.31
C ILE A 83 -1.91 -11.10 -12.53
N SER A 84 -1.31 -10.60 -13.61
CA SER A 84 -1.05 -11.41 -14.81
C SER A 84 -0.18 -12.63 -14.51
N LYS A 85 0.83 -12.49 -13.64
CA LYS A 85 1.66 -13.63 -13.19
C LYS A 85 0.82 -14.66 -12.44
N LEU A 86 -0.05 -14.22 -11.53
CA LEU A 86 -0.91 -15.12 -10.77
C LEU A 86 -1.92 -15.85 -11.68
N LEU A 87 -2.50 -15.14 -12.64
CA LEU A 87 -3.36 -15.73 -13.68
C LEU A 87 -2.60 -16.77 -14.52
N THR A 88 -1.32 -16.51 -14.83
CA THR A 88 -0.50 -17.48 -15.59
C THR A 88 -0.31 -18.80 -14.81
N VAL A 89 -0.11 -18.72 -13.49
CA VAL A 89 0.19 -19.90 -12.66
C VAL A 89 -1.09 -20.65 -12.25
N PHE A 90 -2.11 -19.92 -11.82
CA PHE A 90 -3.32 -20.49 -11.21
C PHE A 90 -4.51 -20.53 -12.18
N GLY A 91 -4.43 -19.87 -13.33
CA GLY A 91 -5.51 -19.83 -14.31
C GLY A 91 -6.82 -19.30 -13.72
N GLU A 92 -7.92 -19.96 -14.06
CA GLU A 92 -9.26 -19.62 -13.55
C GLU A 92 -9.50 -20.10 -12.10
N THR A 93 -8.55 -20.84 -11.50
CA THR A 93 -8.73 -21.41 -10.15
C THR A 93 -8.42 -20.40 -9.03
N ILE A 94 -7.71 -19.31 -9.35
CA ILE A 94 -7.49 -18.22 -8.39
C ILE A 94 -8.73 -17.34 -8.28
N ARG A 95 -9.12 -17.04 -7.05
CA ARG A 95 -10.18 -16.06 -6.76
C ARG A 95 -9.58 -14.68 -6.54
N PHE A 96 -10.00 -13.72 -7.35
CA PHE A 96 -9.71 -12.31 -7.10
C PHE A 96 -10.91 -11.66 -6.42
N THR A 97 -10.65 -10.88 -5.37
CA THR A 97 -11.68 -10.10 -4.69
C THR A 97 -11.20 -8.65 -4.56
N PRO A 98 -12.05 -7.64 -4.83
CA PRO A 98 -11.74 -6.26 -4.48
C PRO A 98 -11.42 -6.14 -2.99
N PHE A 99 -10.27 -5.54 -2.66
CA PHE A 99 -9.87 -5.32 -1.27
C PHE A 99 -10.84 -4.39 -0.54
N TYR A 100 -11.53 -3.53 -1.28
CA TYR A 100 -12.61 -2.69 -0.75
C TYR A 100 -13.70 -3.55 -0.10
N ASP A 101 -14.17 -4.59 -0.78
CA ASP A 101 -15.22 -5.48 -0.26
C ASP A 101 -14.76 -6.20 1.00
N ALA A 102 -13.52 -6.70 1.01
CA ALA A 102 -12.92 -7.32 2.19
C ALA A 102 -12.82 -6.33 3.38
N CYS A 103 -12.58 -5.04 3.12
CA CYS A 103 -12.57 -4.02 4.16
C CYS A 103 -13.96 -3.71 4.74
N GLN A 104 -15.04 -3.95 4.00
CA GLN A 104 -16.41 -3.75 4.48
C GLN A 104 -16.89 -4.90 5.39
N HIS A 105 -16.12 -5.99 5.47
CA HIS A 105 -16.44 -7.07 6.38
C HIS A 105 -16.45 -6.57 7.84
N PRO A 106 -17.46 -6.90 8.67
CA PRO A 106 -17.60 -6.34 10.03
C PRO A 106 -16.38 -6.58 10.93
N MET A 107 -15.69 -7.70 10.73
CA MET A 107 -14.48 -8.09 11.46
C MET A 107 -13.18 -7.80 10.68
N GLY A 108 -13.28 -7.04 9.59
CA GLY A 108 -12.17 -6.63 8.73
C GLY A 108 -11.72 -7.69 7.71
N PRO A 109 -10.71 -7.35 6.89
CA PRO A 109 -10.31 -8.14 5.72
C PRO A 109 -9.66 -9.48 6.06
N VAL A 110 -9.07 -9.63 7.25
CA VAL A 110 -8.53 -10.92 7.69
C VAL A 110 -9.65 -11.90 8.00
N ALA A 111 -10.71 -11.44 8.69
CA ALA A 111 -11.88 -12.27 8.95
C ALA A 111 -12.56 -12.68 7.64
N TYR A 112 -12.74 -11.74 6.71
CA TYR A 112 -13.24 -12.03 5.37
C TYR A 112 -12.47 -13.18 4.69
N LEU A 113 -11.13 -13.13 4.71
CA LEU A 113 -10.29 -14.20 4.16
C LEU A 113 -10.49 -15.54 4.86
N LEU A 114 -10.61 -15.56 6.19
CA LEU A 114 -10.81 -16.82 6.93
C LEU A 114 -12.17 -17.45 6.63
N GLU A 115 -13.21 -16.65 6.50
CA GLU A 115 -14.56 -17.14 6.18
C GLU A 115 -14.64 -17.63 4.73
N GLU A 116 -14.18 -16.82 3.77
CA GLU A 116 -14.28 -17.12 2.33
C GLU A 116 -13.30 -18.20 1.84
N LEU A 117 -12.07 -18.20 2.35
CA LEU A 117 -11.03 -19.14 1.91
C LEU A 117 -11.02 -20.43 2.73
N CYS A 118 -11.21 -20.32 4.05
CA CYS A 118 -11.06 -21.46 4.96
C CYS A 118 -12.39 -22.06 5.40
N GLY A 119 -13.53 -21.45 5.03
CA GLY A 119 -14.85 -21.93 5.43
C GLY A 119 -15.09 -21.84 6.94
N CYS A 120 -14.39 -20.94 7.64
CA CYS A 120 -14.61 -20.72 9.06
C CYS A 120 -16.03 -20.20 9.27
N GLN A 121 -16.87 -20.95 10.00
CA GLN A 121 -18.28 -20.57 10.21
C GLN A 121 -18.47 -19.36 11.14
N SER A 122 -17.46 -19.03 11.93
CA SER A 122 -17.46 -17.86 12.81
C SER A 122 -16.03 -17.42 13.10
N THR A 123 -15.79 -16.13 12.97
CA THR A 123 -14.53 -15.46 13.39
C THR A 123 -14.71 -14.67 14.69
N ARG A 124 -15.87 -14.76 15.34
CA ARG A 124 -16.25 -13.93 16.51
C ARG A 124 -15.38 -14.14 17.73
N ASP A 125 -14.81 -15.34 17.89
CA ASP A 125 -13.96 -15.68 19.02
C ASP A 125 -12.47 -15.34 18.77
N TYR A 126 -12.14 -14.80 17.58
CA TYR A 126 -10.78 -14.38 17.28
C TYR A 126 -10.50 -12.97 17.79
N THR A 127 -9.35 -12.81 18.44
CA THR A 127 -8.81 -11.48 18.76
C THR A 127 -7.85 -11.04 17.66
N PHE A 128 -8.32 -10.16 16.78
CA PHE A 128 -7.48 -9.59 15.72
C PHE A 128 -6.59 -8.48 16.29
N LYS A 129 -5.27 -8.64 16.18
CA LYS A 129 -4.30 -7.59 16.51
C LYS A 129 -4.03 -6.74 15.27
N GLN A 130 -4.34 -5.45 15.32
CA GLN A 130 -3.87 -4.51 14.31
C GLN A 130 -2.39 -4.21 14.55
N THR A 131 -1.54 -4.72 13.66
CA THR A 131 -0.07 -4.55 13.75
C THR A 131 0.49 -3.65 12.64
N GLN A 132 -0.35 -3.26 11.67
CA GLN A 132 0.04 -2.42 10.53
C GLN A 132 -0.90 -1.23 10.37
N GLU A 133 -0.93 -0.36 11.37
CA GLU A 133 -1.63 0.91 11.22
C GLU A 133 -0.92 1.77 10.17
N SER A 134 -1.74 2.36 9.30
CA SER A 134 -1.26 3.36 8.34
C SER A 134 -0.76 4.57 9.12
N LYS A 135 0.39 5.11 8.70
CA LYS A 135 0.95 6.30 9.31
C LYS A 135 0.05 7.50 9.01
N SER A 136 0.05 8.47 9.92
CA SER A 136 -0.77 9.65 9.74
C SER A 136 -0.29 10.51 8.57
N ASN A 137 -1.21 11.32 8.02
CA ASN A 137 -0.92 12.22 6.91
C ASN A 137 0.33 13.09 7.16
N LEU A 138 0.43 13.70 8.34
CA LEU A 138 1.51 14.56 8.79
C LEU A 138 2.83 13.80 8.92
N TRP A 139 2.80 12.61 9.53
CA TRP A 139 3.98 11.77 9.66
C TRP A 139 4.58 11.44 8.30
N VAL A 140 3.74 11.01 7.34
CA VAL A 140 4.22 10.60 6.01
C VAL A 140 4.78 11.79 5.24
N ARG A 141 4.08 12.91 5.23
CA ARG A 141 4.51 14.11 4.49
C ARG A 141 5.79 14.69 5.07
N TYR A 142 5.93 14.70 6.40
CA TYR A 142 7.16 15.18 7.04
C TYR A 142 8.33 14.23 6.82
N GLN A 143 8.12 12.91 6.96
CA GLN A 143 9.14 11.91 6.63
C GLN A 143 9.58 12.04 5.17
N ASN A 144 8.66 12.35 4.25
CA ASN A 144 9.00 12.58 2.85
C ASN A 144 9.98 13.76 2.69
N GLN A 145 9.78 14.86 3.43
CA GLN A 145 10.70 15.99 3.41
C GLN A 145 12.07 15.64 4.00
N LEU A 146 12.12 14.85 5.08
CA LEU A 146 13.38 14.34 5.61
C LEU A 146 14.10 13.49 4.56
N ASN A 147 13.38 12.60 3.87
CA ASN A 147 13.94 11.76 2.81
C ASN A 147 14.48 12.57 1.63
N ALA A 148 13.94 13.76 1.36
CA ALA A 148 14.45 14.64 0.31
C ALA A 148 15.88 15.11 0.61
N ARG A 149 16.21 15.29 1.90
CA ARG A 149 17.53 15.75 2.36
C ARG A 149 18.45 14.58 2.74
N TRP A 150 17.91 13.62 3.47
CA TRP A 150 18.60 12.46 4.00
C TRP A 150 17.84 11.18 3.62
N PRO A 151 17.89 10.75 2.36
CA PRO A 151 17.25 9.49 1.95
C PRO A 151 17.95 8.31 2.61
N ARG A 152 17.24 7.19 2.82
CA ARG A 152 17.83 5.98 3.44
C ARG A 152 18.96 5.38 2.62
N PHE A 153 18.85 5.47 1.29
CA PHE A 153 19.90 5.07 0.38
C PHE A 153 20.39 6.28 -0.41
N ASP A 154 21.71 6.43 -0.50
CA ASP A 154 22.32 7.46 -1.32
C ASP A 154 22.14 7.18 -2.83
N ARG A 155 22.61 8.10 -3.67
CA ARG A 155 22.54 7.93 -5.14
C ARG A 155 23.31 6.71 -5.67
N LYS A 156 24.23 6.15 -4.86
CA LYS A 156 25.01 4.95 -5.17
C LYS A 156 24.37 3.69 -4.55
N LYS A 157 23.14 3.79 -4.04
CA LYS A 157 22.37 2.71 -3.38
C LYS A 157 23.04 2.17 -2.12
N ARG A 158 23.84 2.97 -1.43
CA ARG A 158 24.46 2.63 -0.14
C ARG A 158 23.63 3.19 0.99
N LEU A 159 23.66 2.54 2.16
CA LEU A 159 23.01 3.07 3.36
C LEU A 159 23.57 4.45 3.69
N ASN A 160 22.67 5.40 3.89
CA ASN A 160 23.00 6.75 4.34
C ASN A 160 23.02 6.77 5.88
N LEU A 161 24.17 7.11 6.46
CA LEU A 161 24.33 7.16 7.92
C LEU A 161 23.57 8.33 8.56
N ASP A 162 23.26 9.36 7.78
CA ASP A 162 22.51 10.54 8.23
C ASP A 162 21.00 10.35 8.09
N TYR A 163 20.52 9.16 7.72
CA TYR A 163 19.08 8.89 7.58
C TYR A 163 18.36 9.09 8.92
N ILE A 164 17.33 9.94 8.89
CA ILE A 164 16.48 10.21 10.05
C ILE A 164 15.11 9.58 9.81
N GLN A 165 14.71 8.69 10.71
CA GLN A 165 13.36 8.17 10.76
C GLN A 165 12.61 8.83 11.92
N LEU A 166 11.42 9.35 11.63
CA LEU A 166 10.55 9.87 12.66
C LEU A 166 10.10 8.76 13.61
N PRO A 167 9.98 9.04 14.91
CA PRO A 167 9.39 8.10 15.85
C PRO A 167 7.95 7.78 15.44
N ASP A 168 7.49 6.61 15.87
CA ASP A 168 6.17 6.09 15.52
C ASP A 168 5.02 6.77 16.30
N HIS A 169 5.34 7.68 17.22
CA HIS A 169 4.37 8.33 18.08
C HIS A 169 3.44 9.30 17.32
N TYR A 170 2.18 9.27 17.75
CA TYR A 170 1.00 9.82 17.08
C TYR A 170 1.14 11.31 16.72
N MET A 171 1.02 11.59 15.42
CA MET A 171 0.79 12.94 14.90
C MET A 171 -0.64 12.96 14.36
N SER A 172 -1.59 13.47 15.12
CA SER A 172 -3.02 13.40 14.81
C SER A 172 -3.37 14.23 13.58
N SER A 173 -3.42 13.59 12.41
CA SER A 173 -3.79 14.26 11.15
C SER A 173 -4.58 13.33 10.22
N GLY A 174 -5.26 12.35 10.78
CA GLY A 174 -5.91 11.28 10.01
C GLY A 174 -4.93 10.36 9.27
N LYS A 175 -5.49 9.34 8.62
CA LYS A 175 -4.74 8.38 7.79
C LYS A 175 -4.11 9.09 6.58
N PHE A 176 -2.88 8.73 6.23
CA PHE A 176 -2.29 9.25 4.99
C PHE A 176 -3.12 8.85 3.77
N ARG A 177 -3.42 9.84 2.94
CA ARG A 177 -3.94 9.73 1.59
C ARG A 177 -3.25 10.79 0.74
N LEU A 178 -3.25 10.59 -0.57
CA LEU A 178 -2.86 11.64 -1.50
C LEU A 178 -3.95 12.72 -1.49
N THR A 179 -3.56 13.98 -1.60
CA THR A 179 -4.51 15.07 -1.76
C THR A 179 -5.03 15.13 -3.19
N ARG A 180 -6.03 15.98 -3.45
CA ARG A 180 -6.56 16.17 -4.82
C ARG A 180 -5.49 16.67 -5.79
N SER A 181 -4.64 17.61 -5.35
CA SER A 181 -3.58 18.18 -6.19
C SER A 181 -2.58 17.10 -6.61
N GLU A 182 -2.24 16.20 -5.69
CA GLU A 182 -1.33 15.08 -5.92
C GLU A 182 -1.93 14.00 -6.83
N ILE A 183 -3.21 13.71 -6.67
CA ILE A 183 -3.93 12.77 -7.55
C ILE A 183 -3.98 13.31 -8.99
N LEU A 184 -4.24 14.61 -9.16
CA LEU A 184 -4.26 15.24 -10.49
C LEU A 184 -2.92 15.08 -11.23
N LEU A 185 -1.79 15.11 -10.52
CA LEU A 185 -0.46 14.87 -11.10
C LEU A 185 -0.26 13.42 -11.56
N LEU A 186 -1.04 12.49 -11.03
CA LEU A 186 -1.00 11.05 -11.33
C LEU A 186 -2.17 10.60 -12.22
N GLN A 187 -3.09 11.50 -12.58
CA GLN A 187 -4.37 11.15 -13.19
C GLN A 187 -4.21 10.28 -14.44
N SER A 188 -3.36 10.70 -15.38
CA SER A 188 -3.09 9.93 -16.60
C SER A 188 -2.61 8.51 -16.33
N GLN A 189 -1.80 8.35 -15.28
CA GLN A 189 -1.29 7.06 -14.86
C GLN A 189 -2.40 6.20 -14.24
N ILE A 190 -3.18 6.78 -13.33
CA ILE A 190 -4.31 6.11 -12.67
C ILE A 190 -5.36 5.67 -13.69
N ASP A 191 -5.67 6.50 -14.68
CA ASP A 191 -6.64 6.18 -15.73
C ASP A 191 -6.16 5.02 -16.60
N SER A 192 -4.88 5.02 -16.99
CA SER A 192 -4.28 3.91 -17.74
C SER A 192 -4.30 2.60 -16.92
N SER A 193 -3.97 2.68 -15.63
CA SER A 193 -4.02 1.54 -14.72
C SER A 193 -5.45 1.04 -14.48
N ASN A 194 -6.43 1.94 -14.39
CA ASN A 194 -7.84 1.58 -14.28
C ASN A 194 -8.31 0.84 -15.54
N LEU A 195 -7.95 1.32 -16.74
CA LEU A 195 -8.28 0.64 -17.99
C LEU A 195 -7.70 -0.78 -18.03
N ASN A 196 -6.42 -0.94 -17.67
CA ASN A 196 -5.76 -2.24 -17.64
C ASN A 196 -6.40 -3.19 -16.60
N MET A 197 -6.63 -2.69 -15.38
CA MET A 197 -7.22 -3.47 -14.29
C MET A 197 -8.64 -3.92 -14.63
N SER A 198 -9.45 -3.01 -15.19
CA SER A 198 -10.81 -3.32 -15.66
C SER A 198 -10.79 -4.37 -16.77
N GLY A 199 -9.87 -4.25 -17.73
CA GLY A 199 -9.70 -5.25 -18.79
C GLY A 199 -9.28 -6.63 -18.27
N LEU A 200 -8.51 -6.70 -17.18
CA LEU A 200 -8.03 -7.97 -16.60
C LEU A 200 -9.05 -8.65 -15.68
N LEU A 201 -9.70 -7.89 -14.80
CA LEU A 201 -10.51 -8.45 -13.70
C LEU A 201 -11.95 -7.91 -13.64
N GLY A 202 -12.27 -6.85 -14.38
CA GLY A 202 -13.58 -6.21 -14.41
C GLY A 202 -13.65 -4.89 -13.62
N ASN A 203 -14.74 -4.13 -13.85
CA ASN A 203 -14.92 -2.77 -13.33
C ASN A 203 -15.01 -2.68 -11.80
N GLN A 204 -15.40 -3.75 -11.12
CA GLN A 204 -15.46 -3.78 -9.66
C GLN A 204 -14.07 -3.59 -9.01
N PHE A 205 -12.99 -3.88 -9.73
CA PHE A 205 -11.61 -3.75 -9.23
C PHE A 205 -11.02 -2.34 -9.35
N VAL A 206 -11.71 -1.42 -10.02
CA VAL A 206 -11.28 -0.01 -10.12
C VAL A 206 -12.05 0.92 -9.18
N MET A 207 -13.03 0.39 -8.46
CA MET A 207 -13.75 1.16 -7.45
C MET A 207 -12.82 1.47 -6.27
N ALA A 208 -12.54 2.75 -6.08
CA ALA A 208 -11.69 3.25 -5.00
C ALA A 208 -12.52 4.00 -3.95
N GLN A 209 -11.98 4.11 -2.74
CA GLN A 209 -12.49 5.09 -1.79
C GLN A 209 -12.26 6.50 -2.32
N ALA A 210 -13.31 7.33 -2.35
CA ALA A 210 -13.22 8.72 -2.79
C ALA A 210 -12.47 9.64 -1.80
N ASP A 211 -12.06 9.10 -0.65
CA ASP A 211 -11.44 9.83 0.42
C ASP A 211 -10.02 10.25 0.05
N VAL A 212 -9.82 11.56 -0.01
CA VAL A 212 -8.53 12.22 -0.20
C VAL A 212 -8.11 12.87 1.11
N ALA A 213 -6.81 13.04 1.31
CA ALA A 213 -6.35 13.82 2.46
C ALA A 213 -6.58 15.31 2.21
N GLU A 214 -6.87 16.03 3.29
CA GLU A 214 -6.76 17.49 3.28
C GLU A 214 -5.27 17.90 3.19
N GLU A 215 -5.04 19.06 2.59
CA GLU A 215 -3.73 19.69 2.59
C GLU A 215 -3.35 20.06 4.04
N LEU A 216 -2.08 19.89 4.38
CA LEU A 216 -1.60 20.31 5.69
C LEU A 216 -1.57 21.83 5.79
N THR A 217 -2.00 22.34 6.93
CA THR A 217 -1.94 23.76 7.25
C THR A 217 -0.60 24.12 7.88
N SER A 218 -0.28 25.42 7.92
CA SER A 218 0.87 25.92 8.68
C SER A 218 0.75 25.60 10.18
N GLN A 219 -0.47 25.51 10.73
CA GLN A 219 -0.68 25.19 12.14
C GLN A 219 -0.30 23.73 12.46
N ASP A 220 -0.67 22.78 11.58
CA ASP A 220 -0.30 21.36 11.74
C ASP A 220 1.22 21.19 11.85
N LEU A 221 1.97 21.99 11.09
CA LEU A 221 3.43 21.97 11.07
C LEU A 221 4.05 22.61 12.33
N LEU A 222 3.44 23.67 12.85
CA LEU A 222 3.87 24.29 14.11
C LEU A 222 3.64 23.34 15.29
N ASP A 223 2.49 22.67 15.32
CA ASP A 223 2.13 21.70 16.35
C ASP A 223 3.10 20.50 16.33
N LEU A 224 3.48 20.05 15.13
CA LEU A 224 4.50 19.05 14.91
C LEU A 224 5.86 19.45 15.49
N ILE A 225 6.38 20.62 15.09
CA ILE A 225 7.70 21.09 15.54
C ILE A 225 7.70 21.24 17.06
N THR A 226 6.63 21.78 17.64
CA THR A 226 6.45 21.93 19.08
C THR A 226 6.44 20.58 19.79
N SER A 227 5.76 19.58 19.22
CA SER A 227 5.70 18.23 19.79
C SER A 227 7.05 17.52 19.75
N LEU A 228 7.78 17.64 18.63
CA LEU A 228 9.13 17.08 18.49
C LEU A 228 10.14 17.75 19.43
N ALA A 229 10.01 19.07 19.66
CA ALA A 229 10.85 19.78 20.62
C ALA A 229 10.62 19.29 22.06
N LYS A 230 9.36 19.06 22.46
CA LYS A 230 9.01 18.53 23.79
C LYS A 230 9.49 17.10 24.05
N ILE A 231 9.62 16.28 23.00
CA ILE A 231 10.13 14.91 23.13
C ILE A 231 11.65 14.87 23.33
N ASN A 232 12.36 15.90 22.83
CA ASN A 232 13.82 15.99 22.88
C ASN A 232 14.34 16.93 23.99
N SER A 233 13.44 17.49 24.83
CA SER A 233 13.76 18.32 26.00
C SER A 233 13.63 17.51 27.28
#